data_AF-A0A1H6A3K1-F1
#
_entry.id   AF-A0A1H6A3K1-F1
#
_cell.length_a   1.000
_cell.length_b   1.000
_cell.length_c   1.000
_cell.angle_alpha   90.00
_cell.angle_beta   90.00
_cell.angle_gamma   90.00
#
_symmetry.space_group_name_H-M   'P 1'
#
loop_
_entity.id
_entity.type
_entity.pdbx_description
1 polymer ?
#
loop_
_entity_poly.entity_id
_entity_poly.type
_entity_poly.pdbx_seq_one_letter_code
_entity_poly.pdbx_strand_id
1 'polypeptide(L)' 'MNENIGIVKLFAGDFAPKGWMFCQGQILPISQYTAVFSLLGTT' A
#
# COMPACT_ATOMS: atom_id res chain seq x y z
N MET A 1 17.54 -2.60 -5.46
CA MET A 1 16.46 -1.81 -6.09
C MET A 1 15.57 -1.34 -4.95
N ASN A 2 15.54 -0.04 -4.68
CA ASN A 2 14.76 0.49 -3.57
C ASN A 2 13.33 0.67 -4.08
N GLU A 3 12.36 0.06 -3.40
CA GLU A 3 10.96 0.15 -3.78
C GLU A 3 10.32 1.28 -2.97
N ASN A 4 9.74 2.25 -3.68
CA ASN A 4 9.11 3.41 -3.07
C ASN A 4 7.74 3.05 -2.50
N ILE A 5 7.35 3.68 -1.40
CA ILE A 5 6.04 3.53 -0.76
C ILE A 5 4.96 4.14 -1.66
N GLY A 6 3.83 3.46 -1.83
CA GLY A 6 2.67 3.96 -2.59
C GLY A 6 2.63 3.57 -4.07
N ILE A 7 3.55 2.73 -4.53
CA ILE A 7 3.53 2.23 -5.92
C ILE A 7 2.53 1.09 -6.10
N VAL A 8 1.97 0.97 -7.29
CA VAL A 8 1.11 -0.14 -7.71
C VAL A 8 1.88 -1.00 -8.71
N LYS A 9 1.87 -2.32 -8.53
CA LYS A 9 2.50 -3.29 -9.44
C LYS A 9 1.58 -4.47 -9.68
N LEU A 10 1.70 -5.06 -10.88
CA LEU A 10 1.07 -6.34 -11.17
C LEU A 10 1.81 -7.45 -10.42
N PHE A 11 1.06 -8.34 -9.80
CA PHE A 11 1.57 -9.50 -9.07
C PHE A 11 0.78 -10.74 -9.49
N ALA A 12 1.48 -11.83 -9.81
CA ALA A 12 0.89 -13.04 -10.37
C ALA A 12 0.53 -14.10 -9.31
N GLY A 13 0.68 -13.80 -8.02
CA GLY A 13 0.32 -14.70 -6.93
C GLY A 13 -0.97 -14.29 -6.22
N ASP A 14 -1.53 -15.22 -5.44
CA ASP A 14 -2.84 -15.07 -4.79
C ASP A 14 -2.76 -14.50 -3.35
N PHE A 15 -1.61 -13.99 -2.93
CA PHE A 15 -1.40 -13.40 -1.60
C PHE A 15 -0.66 -12.06 -1.70
N ALA A 16 -0.85 -11.18 -0.72
CA ALA A 16 -0.03 -9.96 -0.65
C ALA A 16 1.33 -10.29 -0.03
N PRO A 17 2.46 -10.03 -0.73
CA PRO A 17 3.79 -10.20 -0.14
C PRO A 17 4.00 -9.31 1.09
N LYS A 18 4.99 -9.62 1.94
CA LYS A 18 5.31 -8.81 3.12
C LYS A 18 5.58 -7.35 2.73
N GLY A 19 4.88 -6.42 3.37
CA GLY A 19 5.00 -4.97 3.08
C GLY A 19 4.13 -4.49 1.92
N TRP A 20 3.39 -5.39 1.27
CA TRP A 20 2.44 -5.08 0.21
C TRP A 20 1.02 -5.38 0.66
N MET A 21 0.07 -4.86 -0.11
CA MET A 21 -1.35 -5.00 0.14
C MET A 21 -2.10 -4.92 -1.18
N PHE A 22 -3.21 -5.65 -1.30
CA PHE A 22 -4.06 -5.58 -2.48
C PHE A 22 -4.76 -4.22 -2.62
N CYS A 23 -4.81 -3.69 -3.84
CA CYS A 23 -5.52 -2.45 -4.16
C CYS A 23 -7.03 -2.68 -4.34
N GLN A 24 -7.71 -3.12 -3.27
CA GLN A 24 -9.12 -3.57 -3.29
C GLN A 24 -10.08 -2.65 -2.51
N GLY A 25 -9.75 -1.37 -2.32
CA GLY A 25 -10.65 -0.40 -1.66
C GLY A 25 -10.87 -0.65 -0.17
N GLN A 26 -9.90 -1.22 0.53
CA GLN A 26 -9.98 -1.49 1.97
C GLN A 26 -9.78 -0.23 2.83
N ILE A 27 -10.46 -0.18 3.97
CA ILE A 27 -10.31 0.90 4.96
C ILE A 27 -9.09 0.59 5.84
N LEU A 28 -8.14 1.53 5.92
CA LEU A 28 -6.92 1.39 6.70
C LEU A 28 -6.83 2.45 7.80
N PRO A 29 -6.42 2.07 9.03
CA PRO A 29 -6.23 3.03 10.11
C PRO A 29 -5.01 3.92 9.87
N ILE A 30 -5.24 5.24 9.79
CA ILE A 30 -4.18 6.23 9.51
C ILE A 30 -3.01 6.14 10.49
N SER A 31 -3.27 5.87 11.77
CA SER A 31 -2.24 5.75 12.81
C SER A 31 -1.23 4.63 12.55
N GLN A 32 -1.59 3.60 11.78
CA GLN A 32 -0.70 2.49 11.43
C GLN A 32 -0.01 2.70 10.06
N TYR A 33 -0.58 3.54 9.20
CA TYR A 33 -0.13 3.74 7.80
C TYR A 33 0.24 5.19 7.51
N THR A 34 0.75 5.92 8.52
CA THR A 34 1.05 7.36 8.44
C THR A 34 1.93 7.72 7.24
N ALA A 35 2.97 6.94 6.95
CA ALA A 35 3.87 7.19 5.83
C ALA A 35 3.17 7.18 4.46
N VAL A 36 2.23 6.26 4.23
CA VAL A 36 1.45 6.20 2.97
C VAL A 36 0.50 7.39 2.90
N PHE A 37 -0.21 7.70 3.99
CA PHE A 37 -1.15 8.82 4.04
C PHE A 37 -0.47 10.19 3.92
N SER A 38 0.76 10.35 4.40
CA SER A 38 1.57 11.55 4.17
C SER A 38 1.93 11.74 2.69
N LEU A 39 1.98 10.67 1.90
CA LEU A 39 2.31 10.72 0.47
C LEU A 39 1.08 10.84 -0.43
N LEU A 40 0.02 10.09 -0.13
CA LEU A 40 -1.15 9.95 -1.01
C LEU A 40 -2.37 10.78 -0.55
N GLY A 41 -2.40 11.25 0.69
CA GLY A 41 -3.56 11.96 1.24
C GLY A 41 -4.75 11.04 1.48
N THR A 42 -5.92 11.64 1.71
CA THR A 42 -7.18 10.93 2.04
C THR A 42 -8.35 11.34 1.14
N THR A 43 -8.09 12.17 0.11
CA THR A 43 -9.08 12.80 -0.79
C THR A 43 -8.53 12.95 -2.19
#